data_AF-A0AA94EDF5-F1
#
_entry.id   AF-A0AA94EDF5-F1
#
_cell.length_a   1.000
_cell.length_b   1.000
_cell.length_c   1.000
_cell.angle_alpha   90.00
_cell.angle_beta   90.00
_cell.angle_gamma   90.00
#
_symmetry.space_group_name_H-M   'P 1'
#
loop_
_entity.id
_entity.type
_entity.pdbx_description
1 polymer ?
#
loop_
_entity_poly.entity_id
_entity_poly.type
_entity_poly.pdbx_seq_one_letter_code
_entity_poly.pdbx_strand_id
1 'polypeptide(L)'
;MYQGVLEPLRGNAKSKVPWGSMALQTVYSQSFGGSRGNPGEAESIAQWLLGEHQALLAYARQQDKEYQTVDDAEFLRRAVGIVTSFSKQDGLIRTELSKVGIEGLTVGTPCIACKEMSV
;
A
#
# COMPACT_ATOMS: atom_id res chain seq x y z
N MET A 1 26.14 -0.56 -21.90
CA MET A 1 26.00 0.51 -20.91
C MET A 1 24.52 0.89 -20.87
N TYR A 2 23.83 0.63 -19.75
CA TYR A 2 22.41 0.93 -19.58
C TYR A 2 22.26 2.42 -19.26
N GLN A 3 21.43 3.16 -20.00
CA GLN A 3 21.38 4.64 -19.97
C GLN A 3 20.48 5.24 -18.87
N GLY A 4 20.06 4.46 -17.86
CA GLY A 4 19.49 5.02 -16.63
C GLY A 4 18.13 5.74 -16.75
N VAL A 5 17.47 5.71 -17.91
CA VAL A 5 16.09 6.20 -18.04
C VAL A 5 15.15 5.03 -17.78
N LEU A 6 14.68 4.92 -16.54
CA LEU A 6 13.60 4.00 -16.18
C LEU A 6 12.29 4.53 -16.80
N GLU A 7 11.97 4.09 -18.01
CA GLU A 7 10.63 4.31 -18.54
C GLU A 7 9.63 3.46 -17.75
N PRO A 8 8.50 4.03 -17.29
CA PRO A 8 7.48 3.25 -16.60
C PRO A 8 6.91 2.19 -17.55
N LEU A 9 7.10 0.91 -17.21
CA LEU A 9 6.60 -0.23 -17.99
C LEU A 9 5.08 -0.21 -18.24
N ARG A 10 4.31 0.58 -17.47
CA ARG A 10 2.85 0.71 -17.60
C ARG A 10 2.38 1.85 -18.52
N GLY A 11 3.27 2.60 -19.16
CA GLY A 11 2.90 3.75 -19.98
C GLY A 11 2.27 4.89 -19.16
N ASN A 12 1.67 5.87 -19.86
CA ASN A 12 1.01 7.01 -19.21
C ASN A 12 -0.43 6.68 -18.82
N ALA A 13 -0.87 7.20 -17.67
CA ALA A 13 -2.26 7.09 -17.23
C ALA A 13 -3.21 7.70 -18.29
N LYS A 14 -4.26 6.97 -18.68
CA LYS A 14 -5.24 7.42 -19.68
C LYS A 14 -6.13 8.55 -19.15
N SER A 15 -6.25 8.67 -17.84
CA SER A 15 -7.06 9.67 -17.15
C SER A 15 -6.33 10.22 -15.92
N LYS A 16 -6.65 11.46 -15.56
CA LYS A 16 -6.10 12.14 -14.38
C LYS A 16 -6.39 11.30 -13.14
N VAL A 17 -5.35 11.01 -12.39
CA VAL A 17 -5.41 10.26 -11.13
C VAL A 17 -6.15 11.10 -10.08
N PRO A 18 -7.17 10.56 -9.39
CA PRO A 18 -7.98 11.35 -8.47
C PRO A 18 -7.30 11.62 -7.13
N TRP A 19 -6.31 10.80 -6.74
CA TRP A 19 -5.54 11.04 -5.52
C TRP A 19 -4.45 12.10 -5.75
N GLY A 20 -4.25 12.96 -4.75
CA GLY A 20 -3.27 14.05 -4.78
C GLY A 20 -1.82 13.57 -4.93
N SER A 21 -0.92 14.54 -5.11
CA SER A 21 0.53 14.32 -5.11
C SER A 21 0.99 13.66 -3.82
N MET A 22 2.03 12.83 -3.91
CA MET A 22 2.75 12.23 -2.77
C MET A 22 2.89 13.23 -1.62
N ALA A 23 2.37 12.85 -0.44
CA ALA A 23 2.45 13.68 0.76
C ALA A 23 3.33 12.97 1.80
N LEU A 24 4.14 13.75 2.51
CA LEU A 24 4.89 13.28 3.66
C LEU A 24 4.12 13.70 4.92
N GLN A 25 3.78 12.72 5.75
CA GLN A 25 3.15 12.96 7.04
C GLN A 25 4.15 12.65 8.15
N THR A 26 4.37 13.60 9.05
CA THR A 26 5.23 13.38 10.21
C THR A 26 4.57 12.37 11.14
N VAL A 27 5.28 11.28 11.44
CA VAL A 27 4.82 10.19 12.30
C VAL A 27 5.78 9.98 13.47
N TYR A 28 5.24 9.81 14.67
CA TYR A 28 6.02 9.54 15.89
C TYR A 28 5.92 8.04 16.23
N SER A 29 6.98 7.29 15.96
CA SER A 29 7.04 5.86 16.30
C SER A 29 7.55 5.61 17.71
N GLN A 30 6.94 4.64 18.40
CA GLN A 30 7.33 4.18 19.73
C GLN A 30 7.98 2.79 19.66
N SER A 31 8.76 2.44 20.68
CA SER A 31 9.31 1.09 20.82
C SER A 31 8.19 0.12 21.23
N PHE A 32 8.04 -0.96 20.47
CA PHE A 32 7.12 -2.06 20.74
C PHE A 32 7.94 -3.36 20.85
N GLY A 33 8.52 -3.58 22.04
CA GLY A 33 9.51 -4.65 22.24
C GLY A 33 10.78 -4.40 21.41
N GLY A 34 11.28 -5.43 20.71
CA GLY A 34 12.50 -5.34 19.88
C GLY A 34 12.33 -4.63 18.52
N SER A 35 11.18 -4.03 18.24
CA SER A 35 10.91 -3.32 16.97
C SER A 35 10.17 -2.00 17.23
N ARG A 36 9.92 -1.22 16.18
CA ARG A 36 9.19 0.05 16.26
C ARG A 36 7.78 -0.10 15.70
N GLY A 37 6.84 0.60 16.30
CA GLY A 37 5.45 0.63 15.86
C GLY A 37 4.81 1.98 16.16
N ASN A 38 3.76 2.29 15.43
CA ASN A 38 2.96 3.49 15.57
C ASN A 38 1.49 3.14 15.32
N PRO A 39 0.71 2.89 16.39
CA PRO A 39 -0.72 2.58 16.27
C PRO A 39 -1.52 3.67 15.59
N GLY A 40 -1.21 4.96 15.84
CA GLY A 40 -1.93 6.08 15.22
C GLY A 40 -1.71 6.15 13.71
N GLU A 41 -0.51 5.79 13.24
CA GLU A 41 -0.23 5.66 11.81
C GLU A 41 -0.98 4.46 11.20
N ALA A 42 -1.01 3.32 11.89
CA ALA A 42 -1.76 2.15 11.44
C ALA A 42 -3.26 2.47 11.31
N GLU A 43 -3.84 3.17 12.30
CA GLU A 43 -5.23 3.63 12.27
C GLU A 43 -5.45 4.61 11.12
N SER A 44 -4.56 5.59 10.94
CA SER A 44 -4.65 6.59 9.87
C SER A 44 -4.62 5.93 8.49
N ILE A 45 -3.76 4.92 8.29
CA ILE A 45 -3.70 4.14 7.06
C ILE A 45 -5.01 3.41 6.80
N ALA A 46 -5.57 2.74 7.81
CA ALA A 46 -6.83 2.01 7.68
C ALA A 46 -8.00 2.95 7.37
N GLN A 47 -8.08 4.10 8.05
CA GLN A 47 -9.12 5.11 7.83
C GLN A 47 -8.98 5.78 6.45
N TRP A 48 -7.76 6.08 6.01
CA TRP A 48 -7.52 6.62 4.68
C TRP A 48 -7.99 5.64 3.60
N LEU A 49 -7.65 4.36 3.73
CA LEU A 49 -8.09 3.35 2.78
C LEU A 49 -9.62 3.17 2.80
N LEU A 50 -10.23 3.19 3.98
CA LEU A 50 -11.69 3.16 4.11
C LEU A 50 -12.35 4.39 3.44
N GLY A 51 -11.74 5.57 3.50
CA GLY A 51 -12.26 6.76 2.81
C GLY A 51 -12.07 6.74 1.29
N GLU A 52 -10.94 6.21 0.81
CA GLU A 52 -10.50 6.35 -0.59
C GLU A 52 -10.77 5.11 -1.46
N HIS A 53 -11.10 3.95 -0.89
CA HIS A 53 -11.22 2.70 -1.67
C HIS A 53 -12.22 2.78 -2.83
N GLN A 54 -13.35 3.48 -2.66
CA GLN A 54 -14.33 3.67 -3.75
C GLN A 54 -13.77 4.52 -4.89
N ALA A 55 -12.97 5.54 -4.59
CA ALA A 55 -12.30 6.35 -5.60
C ALA A 55 -11.24 5.54 -6.37
N LEU A 56 -10.47 4.71 -5.66
CA LEU A 56 -9.51 3.78 -6.28
C LEU A 56 -10.21 2.80 -7.24
N LEU A 57 -11.31 2.21 -6.81
CA LEU A 57 -12.09 1.27 -7.59
C LEU A 57 -12.73 1.92 -8.81
N ALA A 58 -13.37 3.08 -8.64
CA ALA A 58 -13.98 3.83 -9.73
C ALA A 58 -12.93 4.19 -10.80
N TYR A 59 -11.75 4.63 -10.37
CA TYR A 59 -10.64 4.92 -11.28
C TYR A 59 -10.16 3.68 -12.02
N ALA A 60 -9.97 2.56 -11.32
CA ALA A 60 -9.52 1.31 -11.93
C ALA A 60 -10.53 0.78 -12.97
N ARG A 61 -11.82 0.81 -12.66
CA ARG A 61 -12.92 0.39 -13.57
C ARG A 61 -13.03 1.25 -14.83
N GLN A 62 -12.59 2.52 -14.77
CA GLN A 62 -12.50 3.39 -15.94
C GLN A 62 -11.35 3.02 -16.87
N GLN A 63 -10.24 2.50 -16.33
CA GLN A 63 -9.03 2.23 -17.10
C GLN A 63 -8.95 0.81 -17.64
N ASP A 64 -9.46 -0.16 -16.89
CA ASP A 64 -9.40 -1.57 -17.22
C ASP A 64 -10.78 -2.22 -17.11
N LYS A 65 -11.16 -2.95 -18.16
CA LYS A 65 -12.42 -3.69 -18.21
C LYS A 65 -12.39 -4.90 -17.26
N GLU A 66 -11.21 -5.42 -16.93
CA GLU A 66 -11.05 -6.53 -16.00
C GLU A 66 -11.70 -6.21 -14.64
N TYR A 67 -11.48 -5.00 -14.11
CA TYR A 67 -11.98 -4.60 -12.79
C TYR A 67 -13.48 -4.28 -12.74
N GLN A 68 -14.19 -4.26 -13.87
CA GLN A 68 -15.64 -3.98 -13.90
C GLN A 68 -16.46 -5.12 -13.29
N THR A 69 -15.94 -6.34 -13.34
CA THR A 69 -16.63 -7.56 -12.88
C THR A 69 -16.08 -8.08 -11.55
N VAL A 70 -14.99 -7.50 -11.07
CA VAL A 70 -14.33 -7.89 -9.82
C VAL A 70 -15.03 -7.22 -8.64
N ASP A 71 -15.30 -8.02 -7.62
CA ASP A 71 -15.81 -7.57 -6.32
C ASP A 71 -14.85 -6.56 -5.67
N ASP A 72 -15.41 -5.62 -4.91
CA ASP A 72 -14.65 -4.50 -4.33
C ASP A 72 -13.53 -5.00 -3.39
N ALA A 73 -13.79 -6.05 -2.58
CA ALA A 73 -12.79 -6.61 -1.67
C ALA A 73 -11.72 -7.40 -2.42
N GLU A 74 -12.07 -8.07 -3.51
CA GLU A 74 -11.09 -8.71 -4.39
C GLU A 74 -10.23 -7.69 -5.15
N PHE A 75 -10.83 -6.61 -5.64
CA PHE A 75 -10.11 -5.51 -6.27
C PHE A 75 -9.06 -4.93 -5.32
N LEU A 76 -9.46 -4.59 -4.09
CA LEU A 76 -8.55 -3.99 -3.10
C LEU A 76 -7.34 -4.90 -2.82
N ARG A 77 -7.55 -6.22 -2.72
CA ARG A 77 -6.47 -7.21 -2.50
C ARG A 77 -5.48 -7.27 -3.66
N ARG A 78 -5.93 -7.04 -4.90
CA ARG A 78 -5.08 -7.06 -6.10
C ARG A 78 -4.39 -5.72 -6.36
N ALA A 79 -5.08 -4.62 -6.07
CA ALA A 79 -4.65 -3.28 -6.47
C ALA A 79 -3.79 -2.58 -5.41
N VAL A 80 -3.96 -2.90 -4.13
CA VAL A 80 -3.32 -2.18 -3.02
C VAL A 80 -2.41 -3.12 -2.23
N GLY A 81 -1.17 -2.66 -2.03
CA GLY A 81 -0.21 -3.28 -1.10
C GLY A 81 0.40 -2.20 -0.22
N ILE A 82 0.54 -2.49 1.08
CA ILE A 82 1.15 -1.60 2.06
C ILE A 82 2.54 -2.13 2.39
N VAL A 83 3.56 -1.26 2.30
CA VAL A 83 4.96 -1.61 2.57
C VAL A 83 5.43 -0.83 3.79
N THR A 84 5.98 -1.53 4.79
CA THR A 84 6.51 -0.91 6.02
C THR A 84 7.83 -1.56 6.43
N SER A 85 8.82 -0.78 6.85
CA SER A 85 10.14 -1.29 7.26
C SER A 85 10.15 -2.01 8.61
N PHE A 86 9.03 -2.02 9.36
CA PHE A 86 8.97 -2.60 10.70
C PHE A 86 7.93 -3.72 10.80
N SER A 87 8.36 -4.90 11.22
CA SER A 87 7.49 -6.08 11.36
C SER A 87 6.37 -5.91 12.41
N LYS A 88 6.61 -5.12 13.47
CA LYS A 88 5.54 -4.78 14.42
C LYS A 88 4.53 -3.80 13.83
N GLN A 89 4.97 -2.91 12.95
CA GLN A 89 4.06 -2.01 12.24
C GLN A 89 3.18 -2.75 11.24
N ASP A 90 3.72 -3.76 10.55
CA ASP A 90 2.92 -4.67 9.70
C ASP A 90 1.75 -5.28 10.50
N GLY A 91 2.04 -5.88 11.65
CA GLY A 91 1.02 -6.45 12.53
C GLY A 91 -0.03 -5.43 13.00
N LEU A 92 0.39 -4.20 13.34
CA LEU A 92 -0.52 -3.13 13.73
C LEU A 92 -1.44 -2.72 12.57
N ILE A 93 -0.88 -2.51 11.37
CA ILE A 93 -1.65 -2.16 10.17
C ILE A 93 -2.69 -3.24 9.86
N ARG A 94 -2.31 -4.52 9.89
CA ARG A 94 -3.25 -5.63 9.67
C ARG A 94 -4.40 -5.60 10.69
N THR A 95 -4.07 -5.34 11.95
CA THR A 95 -5.08 -5.27 13.03
C THR A 95 -6.07 -4.14 12.79
N GLU A 96 -5.59 -2.94 12.45
CA GLU A 96 -6.47 -1.79 12.19
C GLU A 96 -7.30 -1.97 10.91
N LEU A 97 -6.74 -2.57 9.86
CA LEU A 97 -7.48 -2.91 8.63
C LEU A 97 -8.65 -3.87 8.93
N SER A 98 -8.41 -4.91 9.73
CA SER A 98 -9.48 -5.84 10.12
C SER A 98 -10.60 -5.16 10.92
N LYS A 99 -10.29 -4.18 11.78
CA LYS A 99 -11.32 -3.43 12.52
C LYS A 99 -12.26 -2.63 11.62
N VAL A 100 -11.78 -2.17 10.47
CA VAL A 100 -12.59 -1.44 9.47
C VAL A 100 -13.17 -2.37 8.39
N GLY A 101 -13.07 -3.69 8.56
CA GLY A 101 -13.62 -4.68 7.63
C GLY A 101 -12.80 -4.92 6.36
N ILE A 102 -11.54 -4.45 6.32
CA ILE A 102 -10.63 -4.69 5.19
C ILE A 102 -9.73 -5.88 5.53
N GLU A 103 -9.94 -7.00 4.83
CA GLU A 103 -9.22 -8.24 5.08
C GLU A 103 -8.42 -8.73 3.87
N GLY A 104 -7.37 -9.52 4.15
CA GLY A 104 -6.58 -10.18 3.10
C GLY A 104 -5.68 -9.26 2.26
N LEU A 105 -5.54 -7.99 2.63
CA LEU A 105 -4.66 -7.04 1.96
C LEU A 105 -3.18 -7.37 2.22
N THR A 106 -2.34 -7.18 1.20
CA THR A 106 -0.90 -7.45 1.33
C THR A 106 -0.23 -6.34 2.14
N VAL A 107 0.25 -6.67 3.34
CA VAL A 107 1.08 -5.79 4.18
C VAL A 107 2.44 -6.45 4.35
N GLY A 108 3.50 -5.82 3.88
CA GLY A 108 4.81 -6.45 3.79
C GLY A 108 5.92 -5.60 4.38
N THR A 109 6.88 -6.27 5.03
CA THR A 109 8.17 -5.67 5.34
C THR A 109 9.21 -6.13 4.33
N PRO A 110 9.86 -5.21 3.57
CA PRO A 110 10.91 -5.61 2.67
C PRO A 110 12.08 -6.18 3.48
N CYS A 111 12.49 -7.41 3.20
CA CYS A 111 13.69 -8.00 3.78
C CYS A 111 14.91 -7.25 3.24
N ILE A 112 15.48 -6.34 4.03
CA ILE A 112 16.74 -5.64 3.69
C ILE A 112 17.97 -6.57 3.84
N ALA A 113 17.79 -7.77 4.42
CA ALA A 113 18.82 -8.80 4.51
C ALA A 113 18.61 -9.94 3.49
N CYS A 114 18.69 -9.63 2.20
CA CYS A 114 18.83 -10.63 1.14
C CYS A 114 20.18 -10.43 0.43
N LYS A 115 21.23 -11.03 1.02
CA LYS A 115 22.54 -11.38 0.43
C LYS A 115 23.19 -10.34 -0.51
N GLU A 116 24.10 -9.54 0.04
CA GLU A 116 25.42 -9.45 -0.59
C GLU A 116 26.22 -10.68 -0.16
N MET A 117 26.52 -11.55 -1.12
CA MET A 117 27.79 -12.28 -1.28
C MET A 117 27.58 -13.33 -2.38
N SER A 118 27.73 -12.87 -3.61
CA SER A 118 28.34 -13.66 -4.67
C SER A 118 29.80 -13.84 -4.32
N VAL A 119 30.29 -15.08 -4.23
CA VAL A 119 31.30 -15.67 -5.15
C VAL A 119 31.04 -17.17 -5.19
#